data_AF-A0A1X7TRC5-F1
#
_entry.id   AF-A0A1X7TRC5-F1
#
_cell.length_a   1.000
_cell.length_b   1.000
_cell.length_c   1.000
_cell.angle_alpha   90.00
_cell.angle_beta   90.00
_cell.angle_gamma   90.00
#
_symmetry.space_group_name_H-M   'P 1'
#
loop_
_entity.id
_entity.type
_entity.pdbx_description
1 polymer ?
#
loop_
_entity_poly.entity_id
_entity_poly.type
_entity_poly.pdbx_seq_one_letter_code
_entity_poly.pdbx_strand_id
1 'polypeptide(L)'
;VLPAVTNMLQSHITIRLLRIECSDINYESSQPNWIELVQHLYETIFIHPSLEYIEIYTNGTLPLLVDTLKDQKKTLIDRHRKEQRHKPLPIVKFE
;
A
#
# COMPACT_ATOMS: atom_id res chain seq x y z
N VAL A 1 -8.55 8.00 3.57
CA VAL A 1 -7.12 7.63 3.67
C VAL A 1 -6.82 7.34 5.13
N LEU A 2 -5.98 6.36 5.47
CA LEU A 2 -5.51 6.17 6.85
C LEU A 2 -4.55 7.33 7.19
N PRO A 3 -5.02 8.43 7.81
CA PRO A 3 -4.29 9.70 7.77
C PRO A 3 -2.94 9.60 8.48
N ALA A 4 -2.87 8.72 9.49
CA ALA A 4 -1.65 8.46 10.26
C ALA A 4 -0.49 7.95 9.40
N VAL A 5 -0.73 7.01 8.45
CA VAL A 5 0.33 6.44 7.63
C VAL A 5 0.84 7.46 6.61
N THR A 6 -0.08 8.21 5.98
CA THR A 6 0.28 9.27 5.03
C THR A 6 1.07 10.38 5.73
N ASN A 7 0.63 10.82 6.92
CA ASN A 7 1.32 11.83 7.70
C ASN A 7 2.71 11.35 8.15
N MET A 8 2.81 10.09 8.59
CA MET A 8 4.08 9.46 8.95
C MET A 8 5.06 9.47 7.76
N LEU A 9 4.62 9.01 6.59
CA LEU A 9 5.45 8.95 5.39
C LEU A 9 5.88 10.34 4.91
N GLN A 10 4.98 11.32 4.93
CA GLN A 10 5.30 12.70 4.59
C GLN A 10 6.31 13.35 5.56
N SER A 11 6.20 13.05 6.85
CA SER A 11 7.11 13.58 7.88
C SER A 11 8.48 12.90 7.90
N HIS A 12 8.59 11.67 7.37
CA HIS A 12 9.79 10.85 7.42
C HIS A 12 10.22 10.36 6.04
N ILE A 13 10.93 11.23 5.32
CA ILE A 13 11.47 10.95 3.97
C ILE A 13 12.64 9.95 3.95
N THR A 14 13.02 9.35 5.07
CA THR A 14 14.15 8.41 5.17
C THR A 14 13.72 6.97 5.44
N ILE A 15 12.43 6.72 5.69
CA ILE A 15 11.92 5.36 5.90
C ILE A 15 11.98 4.60 4.58
N ARG A 16 12.71 3.49 4.58
CA ARG A 16 12.91 2.59 3.42
C ARG A 16 12.11 1.30 3.49
N LEU A 17 11.68 0.89 4.68
CA LEU A 17 10.90 -0.31 4.93
C LEU A 17 9.60 0.05 5.65
N LEU A 18 8.47 -0.34 5.07
CA LEU A 18 7.17 -0.28 5.70
C LEU A 18 6.62 -1.70 5.90
N ARG A 19 6.23 -2.00 7.14
CA ARG A 19 5.54 -3.24 7.51
C ARG A 19 4.15 -2.90 7.98
N ILE A 20 3.14 -3.55 7.39
CA ILE A 20 1.75 -3.42 7.78
C ILE A 20 1.26 -4.81 8.18
N GLU A 21 0.77 -4.95 9.39
CA GLU A 21 0.17 -6.19 9.88
C GLU A 21 -1.32 -5.96 10.16
N CYS A 22 -2.15 -6.78 9.52
CA CYS A 22 -3.60 -6.74 9.61
C CYS A 22 -4.10 -8.08 10.18
N SER A 23 -4.45 -8.08 11.46
CA SER A 23 -5.15 -9.17 12.15
C SER A 23 -6.65 -8.87 12.24
N ASP A 24 -7.49 -9.91 12.10
CA ASP A 24 -8.91 -9.90 12.49
C ASP A 24 -9.75 -8.70 11.98
N ILE A 25 -9.84 -8.56 10.66
CA ILE A 25 -10.68 -7.55 10.01
C ILE A 25 -12.15 -7.95 10.08
N ASN A 26 -12.93 -7.24 10.89
CA ASN A 26 -14.37 -7.40 10.94
C ASN A 26 -15.04 -6.74 9.72
N TYR A 27 -15.30 -7.55 8.69
CA TYR A 27 -15.92 -7.10 7.44
C TYR A 27 -17.27 -6.41 7.64
N GLU A 28 -18.10 -6.90 8.57
CA GLU A 28 -19.43 -6.36 8.84
C GLU A 28 -19.39 -4.94 9.40
N SER A 29 -18.28 -4.56 10.04
CA SER A 29 -18.04 -3.21 10.56
C SER A 29 -17.36 -2.26 9.57
N SER A 30 -17.05 -2.75 8.35
CA SER A 30 -16.31 -1.95 7.37
C SER A 30 -17.16 -0.79 6.86
N GLN A 31 -16.56 0.40 6.79
CA GLN A 31 -17.20 1.55 6.17
C GLN A 31 -17.48 1.26 4.69
N PRO A 32 -18.59 1.74 4.11
CA PRO A 32 -18.98 1.41 2.73
C PRO A 32 -17.93 1.78 1.66
N ASN A 33 -17.00 2.69 1.97
CA ASN A 33 -15.91 3.13 1.09
C ASN A 33 -14.55 2.46 1.40
N TRP A 34 -14.51 1.39 2.20
CA TRP A 34 -13.25 0.76 2.64
C TRP A 34 -12.35 0.33 1.47
N ILE A 35 -12.93 -0.09 0.34
CA ILE A 35 -12.18 -0.49 -0.86
C ILE A 35 -11.37 0.69 -1.41
N GLU A 36 -12.02 1.83 -1.63
CA GLU A 36 -11.38 3.06 -2.13
C GLU A 36 -10.30 3.56 -1.15
N LEU A 37 -10.58 3.48 0.15
CA LEU A 37 -9.62 3.86 1.19
C LEU A 37 -8.35 3.03 1.12
N VAL A 38 -8.49 1.74 0.87
CA VAL A 38 -7.35 0.85 0.76
C VAL A 38 -6.61 1.10 -0.55
N GLN A 39 -7.30 1.24 -1.68
CA GLN A 39 -6.66 1.59 -2.96
C GLN A 39 -5.76 2.82 -2.82
N HIS A 40 -6.25 3.89 -2.19
CA HIS A 40 -5.46 5.09 -1.94
C HIS A 40 -4.27 4.88 -1.00
N LEU A 41 -4.40 4.00 0.00
CA LEU A 41 -3.27 3.64 0.85
C LEU A 41 -2.17 3.00 -0.01
N TYR A 42 -2.53 2.06 -0.88
CA TYR A 42 -1.57 1.38 -1.75
C TYR A 42 -0.92 2.31 -2.77
N GLU A 43 -1.70 3.20 -3.39
CA GLU A 43 -1.15 4.25 -4.24
C GLU A 43 -0.10 5.06 -3.49
N THR A 44 -0.42 5.51 -2.28
CA THR A 44 0.45 6.36 -1.46
C THR A 44 1.76 5.66 -1.11
N ILE A 45 1.69 4.41 -0.63
CA ILE A 45 2.91 3.68 -0.21
C ILE A 45 3.75 3.24 -1.41
N PHE A 46 3.12 2.84 -2.53
CA PHE A 46 3.84 2.31 -3.68
C PHE A 46 4.63 3.39 -4.43
N ILE A 47 4.07 4.60 -4.54
CA ILE A 47 4.76 5.74 -5.17
C ILE A 47 5.55 6.56 -4.15
N HIS A 48 5.69 6.10 -2.90
CA HIS A 48 6.44 6.85 -1.92
C HIS A 48 7.93 6.83 -2.27
N PRO A 49 8.59 7.98 -2.48
CA PRO A 49 9.94 8.04 -3.02
C PRO A 49 10.98 7.37 -2.13
N SER A 50 10.72 7.25 -0.84
CA SER A 50 11.70 6.72 0.12
C SER A 50 11.53 5.23 0.37
N LEU A 51 10.35 4.67 0.08
CA LEU A 51 10.07 3.27 0.36
C LEU A 51 10.69 2.38 -0.72
N GLU A 52 11.46 1.40 -0.27
CA GLU A 52 12.07 0.37 -1.11
C GLU A 52 11.48 -1.00 -0.84
N TYR A 53 10.99 -1.23 0.39
CA TYR A 53 10.42 -2.49 0.83
C TYR A 53 9.08 -2.26 1.50
N ILE A 54 8.08 -3.02 1.08
CA ILE A 54 6.72 -2.98 1.61
C ILE A 54 6.30 -4.41 1.91
N GLU A 55 6.03 -4.69 3.17
CA GLU A 55 5.57 -6.00 3.63
C GLU A 55 4.17 -5.84 4.22
N ILE A 56 3.23 -6.64 3.74
CA ILE A 56 1.84 -6.59 4.15
C ILE A 56 1.40 -7.98 4.56
N TYR A 57 1.16 -8.12 5.85
CA TYR A 57 0.73 -9.33 6.51
C TYR A 57 -0.78 -9.30 6.67
N THR A 58 -1.46 -10.23 6.02
CA THR A 58 -2.90 -10.38 6.12
C THR A 58 -3.19 -11.82 6.47
N ASN A 59 -3.46 -12.11 7.75
CA ASN A 59 -3.59 -13.47 8.28
C ASN A 59 -4.85 -14.19 7.74
N GLY A 60 -4.90 -14.48 6.43
CA GLY A 60 -6.03 -15.06 5.70
C GLY A 60 -7.21 -14.12 5.48
N THR A 61 -7.22 -12.93 6.08
CA THR A 61 -8.42 -12.09 6.19
C THR A 61 -8.72 -11.23 4.95
N LEU A 62 -7.79 -11.11 4.01
CA LEU A 62 -7.84 -10.09 2.95
C LEU A 62 -7.64 -10.54 1.49
N PRO A 63 -8.27 -11.65 1.01
CA PRO A 63 -8.20 -12.05 -0.40
C PRO A 63 -8.65 -10.94 -1.38
N LEU A 64 -9.73 -10.23 -1.02
CA LEU A 64 -10.28 -9.09 -1.77
C LEU A 64 -9.24 -8.02 -2.08
N LEU A 65 -8.26 -7.88 -1.19
CA LEU A 65 -7.25 -6.87 -1.24
C LEU A 65 -6.13 -7.29 -2.18
N VAL A 66 -5.71 -8.56 -2.13
CA VAL A 66 -4.79 -9.13 -3.11
C VAL A 66 -5.36 -9.01 -4.53
N ASP A 67 -6.65 -9.29 -4.72
CA ASP A 67 -7.31 -9.21 -6.02
C ASP A 67 -7.42 -7.76 -6.52
N THR A 68 -7.87 -6.84 -5.65
CA THR A 68 -7.95 -5.41 -5.99
C THR A 68 -6.58 -4.85 -6.40
N LEU A 69 -5.52 -5.27 -5.73
CA LEU A 69 -4.16 -4.83 -6.02
C LEU A 69 -3.59 -5.43 -7.29
N LYS A 70 -3.97 -6.66 -7.61
CA LYS A 70 -3.55 -7.31 -8.86
C LYS A 70 -3.97 -6.48 -10.06
N ASP A 71 -5.21 -5.95 -10.04
CA ASP A 71 -5.75 -5.11 -11.10
C ASP A 71 -5.08 -3.73 -11.15
N GLN A 72 -4.75 -3.16 -9.99
CA GLN A 72 -4.10 -1.84 -9.91
C GLN A 72 -2.59 -1.85 -10.14
N LYS A 73 -1.93 -3.01 -9.97
CA LYS A 73 -0.47 -3.14 -10.00
C LYS A 73 0.17 -2.56 -11.26
N LYS A 74 -0.45 -2.78 -12.43
CA LYS A 74 0.08 -2.25 -13.70
C LYS A 74 0.10 -0.72 -13.69
N THR A 75 -1.02 -0.10 -13.29
CA THR A 75 -1.17 1.36 -13.20
C THR A 75 -0.17 1.95 -12.21
N LEU A 76 0.03 1.30 -11.06
CA LEU A 76 1.00 1.73 -10.04
C LEU A 76 2.44 1.66 -10.58
N ILE A 77 2.79 0.60 -11.31
CA ILE A 77 4.11 0.48 -11.95
C ILE A 77 4.33 1.56 -13.00
N ASP A 78 3.35 1.80 -13.87
CA ASP A 78 3.44 2.82 -14.92
C ASP A 78 3.58 4.23 -14.31
N ARG A 79 2.85 4.50 -13.24
CA ARG A 79 2.94 5.75 -12.47
C ARG A 79 4.30 5.91 -11.80
N HIS A 80 4.80 4.89 -11.11
CA HIS A 80 6.13 4.90 -10.50
C HIS A 80 7.23 5.15 -11.53
N ARG A 81 7.17 4.48 -12.68
CA ARG A 81 8.12 4.71 -13.78
C ARG A 81 8.04 6.13 -14.34
N LYS A 82 6.85 6.75 -14.35
CA LYS A 82 6.68 8.14 -14.80
C LYS A 82 7.22 9.15 -13.79
N GLU A 83 6.89 8.98 -12.52
CA GLU A 83 7.21 9.92 -11.43
C GLU A 83 8.63 9.71 -10.87
N GLN A 84 9.14 8.49 -10.90
CA GLN A 84 10.41 8.08 -10.30
C GLN A 84 11.28 7.24 -11.25
N ARG A 85 11.51 7.74 -12.47
CA ARG A 85 12.24 7.05 -13.56
C ARG A 85 13.55 6.35 -13.16
N HIS A 86 14.28 6.90 -12.20
CA HIS A 86 15.60 6.42 -11.81
C HIS A 86 15.60 5.48 -10.61
N LYS A 87 14.45 5.26 -9.97
CA LYS A 87 14.34 4.41 -8.79
C LYS A 87 13.81 3.03 -9.18
N PRO A 88 14.34 1.95 -8.58
CA PRO A 88 13.73 0.64 -8.73
C PRO A 88 12.29 0.66 -8.20
N LEU A 89 11.47 -0.27 -8.67
CA LEU A 89 10.15 -0.50 -8.08
C LEU A 89 10.34 -0.99 -6.64
N PRO A 90 9.45 -0.60 -5.71
CA PRO A 90 9.48 -1.17 -4.36
C PRO A 90 9.23 -2.67 -4.42
N ILE A 91 9.94 -3.42 -3.57
CA ILE A 91 9.71 -4.85 -3.38
C ILE A 91 8.50 -5.01 -2.47
N VAL A 92 7.44 -5.63 -2.99
CA VAL A 92 6.19 -5.86 -2.27
C VAL A 92 6.06 -7.34 -1.94
N LYS A 93 5.94 -7.67 -0.66
CA LYS A 93 5.62 -9.01 -0.17
C LYS A 93 4.26 -9.03 0.48
N PHE A 94 3.47 -10.04 0.14
CA PHE A 94 2.20 -10.36 0.77
C PHE A 94 2.40 -11.68 1.50
N GLU A 95 2.13 -11.70 2.80
CA GLU A 95 2.23 -12.89 3.67
C GLU A 95 0.90 -13.13 4.41
#